data_AF-M9RCJ2-F1
#
_entry.id   AF-M9RCJ2-F1
#
_cell.length_a   1.000
_cell.length_b   1.000
_cell.length_c   1.000
_cell.angle_alpha   90.00
_cell.angle_beta   90.00
_cell.angle_gamma   90.00
#
_symmetry.space_group_name_H-M   'P 1'
#
loop_
_entity.id
_entity.type
_entity.pdbx_description
1 polymer ?
#
loop_
_entity_poly.entity_id
_entity_poly.type
_entity_poly.pdbx_seq_one_letter_code
_entity_poly.pdbx_strand_id
1 'polypeptide(L)'
;MREISNQLGREITFEFYESFPAMLSSLEDGLHDGAVANISITADRESYLDFSHPIFDGGIGVLLLDEGGGGSFISALLTRDLLIIVLAALGLLFGSGILMWLLERRAQAYFDRKGSDALFHSFWWSLNLVVNGGFEERVPQTRLGRVFAIILVVSSLFLVSIFVATITLTMTVEALQENVDSINDLEGQRIATIAESTSATFLDTRDLSYVGYGSSNDMFADLEAGQLDAIVFDVPILSYYSNAHAEPATRLLPRIYRRESYGIALPPNSDLAE
;
A
#
# COMPACT_ATOMS: atom_id res chain seq x y z
N MET A 1 -7.66 -34.86 8.63
CA MET A 1 -8.81 -35.79 8.73
C MET A 1 -8.49 -37.23 8.41
N ARG A 2 -8.07 -37.62 7.20
CA ARG A 2 -7.75 -39.04 6.91
C ARG A 2 -6.71 -39.64 7.87
N GLU A 3 -5.68 -38.87 8.21
CA GLU A 3 -4.67 -39.31 9.17
C GLU A 3 -5.23 -39.45 10.60
N ILE A 4 -6.08 -38.52 11.02
CA ILE A 4 -6.80 -38.58 12.31
C ILE A 4 -7.71 -39.82 12.35
N SER A 5 -8.42 -40.11 11.25
CA SER A 5 -9.22 -41.34 11.05
C SER A 5 -8.42 -42.60 11.34
N ASN A 6 -7.23 -42.69 10.73
CA ASN A 6 -6.34 -43.84 10.84
C ASN A 6 -5.84 -44.03 12.27
N GLN A 7 -5.49 -42.93 12.95
CA GLN A 7 -5.02 -42.95 14.34
C GLN A 7 -6.13 -43.34 15.32
N LEU A 8 -7.36 -42.88 15.08
CA LEU A 8 -8.54 -43.22 15.89
C LEU A 8 -9.12 -44.60 15.56
N GLY A 9 -8.69 -45.23 14.46
CA GLY A 9 -9.26 -46.49 13.98
C GLY A 9 -10.75 -46.37 13.59
N ARG A 10 -11.18 -45.18 13.16
CA ARG A 10 -12.57 -44.90 12.74
C ARG A 10 -12.64 -44.67 11.23
N GLU A 11 -13.77 -45.01 10.62
CA GLU A 11 -14.07 -44.67 9.23
C GLU A 11 -14.72 -43.28 9.17
N ILE A 12 -14.29 -42.43 8.24
CA ILE A 12 -14.82 -41.06 8.07
C ILE A 12 -15.49 -40.93 6.72
N THR A 13 -16.70 -40.38 6.72
CA THR A 13 -17.41 -39.95 5.50
C THR A 13 -17.48 -38.43 5.49
N PHE A 14 -17.25 -37.83 4.32
CA PHE A 14 -17.32 -36.38 4.13
C PHE A 14 -18.62 -36.01 3.45
N GLU A 15 -19.31 -35.03 4.02
CA GLU A 15 -20.45 -34.36 3.42
C GLU A 15 -20.12 -32.87 3.28
N PHE A 16 -20.40 -32.30 2.11
CA PHE A 16 -20.05 -30.92 1.79
C PHE A 16 -21.28 -30.03 1.91
N TYR A 17 -21.11 -28.91 2.61
CA TYR A 17 -22.13 -27.87 2.74
C TYR A 17 -21.75 -26.65 1.91
N GLU A 18 -22.72 -26.06 1.22
CA GLU A 18 -22.51 -24.80 0.49
C GLU A 18 -22.59 -23.57 1.40
N SER A 19 -23.29 -23.69 2.53
CA SER A 19 -23.50 -22.61 3.49
C SER A 19 -22.79 -22.92 4.81
N PHE A 20 -21.99 -21.96 5.26
CA PHE A 20 -21.25 -22.07 6.52
C PHE A 20 -22.16 -22.15 7.75
N PRO A 21 -23.22 -21.31 7.89
CA PRO A 21 -24.23 -21.50 8.95
C PRO A 21 -24.87 -22.88 8.96
N ALA A 22 -25.25 -23.40 7.78
CA ALA A 22 -25.90 -24.71 7.68
C ALA A 22 -24.98 -25.86 8.15
N MET A 23 -23.68 -25.76 7.88
CA MET A 23 -22.68 -26.71 8.36
C MET A 23 -22.53 -26.66 9.89
N LEU A 24 -22.60 -25.50 10.51
CA LEU A 24 -22.51 -25.40 11.97
C LEU A 24 -23.77 -25.92 12.67
N SER A 25 -24.95 -25.59 12.14
CA SER A 25 -26.21 -26.10 12.69
C SER A 25 -26.30 -27.63 12.64
N SER A 26 -25.70 -28.28 11.64
CA SER A 26 -25.72 -29.76 11.56
C SER A 26 -24.94 -30.43 12.70
N LEU A 27 -23.94 -29.74 13.28
CA LEU A 27 -23.23 -30.21 14.47
C LEU A 27 -24.07 -30.05 15.75
N GLU A 28 -24.79 -28.93 15.86
CA GLU A 28 -25.68 -28.67 17.00
C GLU A 28 -26.85 -29.66 17.04
N ASP A 29 -27.40 -30.00 15.87
CA ASP A 29 -28.47 -30.98 15.71
C ASP A 29 -27.98 -32.45 15.89
N GLY A 30 -26.67 -32.66 16.05
CA GLY A 30 -26.07 -33.99 16.18
C GLY A 30 -26.13 -34.84 14.92
N LEU A 31 -26.25 -34.21 13.75
CA LEU A 31 -26.28 -34.90 12.45
C LEU A 31 -24.87 -35.33 11.99
N HIS A 32 -23.84 -34.61 12.44
CA HIS A 32 -22.43 -34.86 12.09
C HIS A 32 -21.54 -34.86 13.34
N ASP A 33 -20.53 -35.73 13.35
CA ASP A 33 -19.60 -35.89 14.48
C ASP A 33 -18.49 -34.81 14.55
N GLY A 34 -18.38 -33.97 13.51
CA GLY A 34 -17.41 -32.89 13.46
C GLY A 34 -17.39 -32.18 12.11
N ALA A 35 -16.93 -30.94 12.11
CA ALA A 35 -16.79 -30.10 10.92
C ALA A 35 -15.37 -29.56 10.80
N VAL A 36 -14.87 -29.51 9.56
CA VAL A 36 -13.55 -28.98 9.24
C VAL A 36 -13.64 -27.96 8.13
N ALA A 37 -13.33 -26.73 8.48
CA ALA A 37 -13.18 -25.59 7.58
C ALA A 37 -12.25 -24.57 8.26
N ASN A 38 -12.21 -23.34 7.77
CA ASN A 38 -11.70 -22.16 8.47
C ASN A 38 -12.61 -21.77 9.65
N ILE A 39 -12.84 -22.69 10.59
CA ILE A 39 -13.74 -22.47 11.72
C ILE A 39 -12.95 -21.85 12.88
N SER A 40 -13.15 -20.55 13.08
CA SER A 40 -12.59 -19.82 14.22
C SER A 40 -13.17 -20.30 15.53
N ILE A 41 -12.27 -20.60 16.48
CA ILE A 41 -12.58 -20.88 17.88
C ILE A 41 -12.94 -19.54 18.53
N THR A 42 -14.16 -19.45 19.06
CA THR A 42 -14.67 -18.22 19.71
C THR A 42 -15.49 -18.60 20.94
N ALA A 43 -15.49 -17.75 21.97
CA ALA A 43 -16.26 -17.98 23.18
C ALA A 43 -17.77 -18.11 22.95
N ASP A 44 -18.30 -17.44 21.92
CA ASP A 44 -19.71 -17.56 21.53
C ASP A 44 -20.02 -18.97 21.00
N ARG A 45 -19.24 -19.46 20.05
CA ARG A 45 -19.35 -20.83 19.52
C ARG A 45 -19.08 -21.90 20.57
N GLU A 46 -18.12 -21.69 21.47
CA GLU A 46 -17.85 -22.61 22.59
C GLU A 46 -19.03 -22.74 23.57
N SER A 47 -20.03 -21.85 23.51
CA SER A 47 -21.22 -21.99 24.34
C SER A 47 -22.21 -23.05 23.83
N TYR A 48 -22.10 -23.47 22.55
CA TYR A 48 -23.00 -24.43 21.92
C TYR A 48 -22.30 -25.49 21.04
N LEU A 49 -20.97 -25.42 20.89
CA LEU A 49 -20.12 -26.39 20.19
C LEU A 49 -18.84 -26.62 21.00
N ASP A 50 -18.20 -27.78 20.78
CA ASP A 50 -16.85 -28.03 21.28
C ASP A 50 -15.82 -27.86 20.15
N PHE A 51 -14.55 -27.70 20.52
CA PHE A 51 -13.45 -27.54 19.57
C PHE A 51 -12.26 -28.41 19.93
N SER A 52 -11.54 -28.87 18.90
CA SER A 52 -10.19 -29.40 19.09
C SER A 52 -9.21 -28.31 19.51
N HIS A 53 -8.00 -28.71 19.91
CA HIS A 53 -6.87 -27.77 19.95
C HIS A 53 -6.70 -27.03 18.60
N PRO A 54 -6.21 -25.77 18.64
CA PRO A 54 -5.89 -25.01 17.44
C PRO A 54 -5.00 -25.79 16.48
N ILE A 55 -5.43 -25.88 15.22
CA ILE A 55 -4.68 -26.54 14.14
C ILE A 55 -4.02 -25.54 13.20
N PHE A 56 -4.47 -24.29 13.20
CA PHE A 56 -3.97 -23.24 12.32
C PHE A 56 -4.23 -21.86 12.93
N ASP A 57 -3.25 -20.96 12.84
CA ASP A 57 -3.42 -19.56 13.23
C ASP A 57 -3.69 -18.71 11.98
N GLY A 58 -4.87 -18.12 11.94
CA GLY A 58 -5.32 -17.22 10.90
C GLY A 58 -5.70 -15.85 11.46
N GLY A 59 -6.72 -15.25 10.85
CA GLY A 59 -7.23 -13.96 11.25
C GLY A 59 -7.95 -13.24 10.13
N ILE A 60 -8.48 -12.07 10.46
CA ILE A 60 -9.24 -11.22 9.54
C ILE A 60 -8.30 -10.23 8.86
N GLY A 61 -8.41 -10.16 7.54
CA GLY A 61 -7.69 -9.25 6.68
C GLY A 61 -8.64 -8.51 5.75
N VAL A 62 -8.04 -7.70 4.88
CA VAL A 62 -8.76 -6.85 3.92
C VAL A 62 -8.15 -7.07 2.53
N LEU A 63 -8.99 -7.39 1.57
CA LEU A 63 -8.64 -7.51 0.16
C LEU A 63 -9.28 -6.37 -0.61
N LEU A 64 -8.50 -5.71 -1.47
CA LEU A 64 -8.92 -4.60 -2.31
C LEU A 64 -8.71 -4.97 -3.78
N LEU A 65 -9.45 -4.34 -4.69
CA LEU A 65 -9.04 -4.29 -6.09
C LEU A 65 -7.75 -3.45 -6.19
N ASP A 66 -6.76 -3.98 -6.90
CA ASP A 66 -5.56 -3.25 -7.23
C ASP A 66 -5.85 -2.39 -8.46
N GLU A 67 -6.19 -1.12 -8.23
CA GLU A 67 -6.28 -0.14 -9.31
C GLU A 67 -4.88 0.11 -9.87
N GLY A 68 -4.47 -0.74 -10.82
CA GLY A 68 -3.12 -0.86 -11.34
C GLY A 68 -2.37 0.48 -11.44
N GLY A 69 -1.49 0.72 -10.45
CA GLY A 69 -0.60 1.87 -10.37
C GLY A 69 0.51 1.90 -11.43
N GLY A 70 0.33 1.20 -12.56
CA GLY A 70 1.32 1.02 -13.62
C GLY A 70 1.68 2.29 -14.41
N GLY A 71 0.99 3.42 -14.15
CA GLY A 71 1.30 4.72 -14.74
C GLY A 71 2.04 5.71 -13.82
N SER A 72 2.24 5.35 -12.54
CA SER A 72 2.48 6.34 -11.47
C SER A 72 3.87 6.99 -11.46
N PHE A 73 4.90 6.35 -12.02
CA PHE A 73 6.28 6.87 -11.90
C PHE A 73 6.46 8.27 -12.52
N ILE A 74 5.88 8.51 -13.70
CA ILE A 74 6.01 9.82 -14.38
C ILE A 74 5.12 10.87 -13.72
N SER A 75 3.91 10.50 -13.25
CA SER A 75 3.00 11.43 -12.57
C SER A 75 3.46 11.79 -11.15
N ALA A 76 4.05 10.84 -10.41
CA ALA A 76 4.65 11.08 -9.09
C ALA A 76 5.85 12.04 -9.19
N LEU A 77 6.67 11.88 -10.24
CA LEU A 77 7.77 12.81 -10.57
C LEU A 77 7.28 14.18 -11.03
N LEU A 78 6.05 14.31 -11.53
CA LEU A 78 5.48 15.57 -12.03
C LEU A 78 4.47 16.18 -11.05
N THR A 79 4.69 15.99 -9.75
CA THR A 79 3.92 16.65 -8.69
C THR A 79 4.12 18.16 -8.73
N ARG A 80 3.05 18.91 -8.39
CA ARG A 80 3.05 20.38 -8.41
C ARG A 80 4.19 20.98 -7.60
N ASP A 81 4.51 20.37 -6.46
CA ASP A 81 5.55 20.84 -5.56
C ASP A 81 6.96 20.65 -6.15
N LEU A 82 7.20 19.51 -6.82
CA LEU A 82 8.45 19.25 -7.53
C LEU A 82 8.62 20.22 -8.71
N LEU A 83 7.54 20.48 -9.46
CA LEU A 83 7.54 21.49 -10.52
C LEU A 83 7.87 22.89 -9.98
N ILE A 84 7.31 23.30 -8.85
CA ILE A 84 7.62 24.60 -8.23
C ILE A 84 9.09 24.67 -7.82
N ILE A 85 9.64 23.62 -7.20
CA ILE A 85 11.05 23.56 -6.79
C ILE A 85 11.98 23.64 -8.01
N VAL A 86 11.68 22.90 -9.08
CA VAL A 86 12.47 22.93 -10.32
C VAL A 86 12.40 24.31 -10.98
N LEU A 87 11.21 24.91 -11.06
CA LEU A 87 11.06 26.26 -11.61
C LEU A 87 11.76 27.32 -10.76
N ALA A 88 11.72 27.21 -9.43
CA ALA A 88 12.43 28.09 -8.52
C ALA A 88 13.95 27.94 -8.67
N ALA A 89 14.46 26.72 -8.84
CA ALA A 89 15.86 26.45 -9.11
C ALA A 89 16.34 27.04 -10.44
N LEU A 90 15.56 26.85 -11.51
CA LEU A 90 15.82 27.45 -12.82
C LEU A 90 15.77 28.98 -12.76
N GLY A 91 14.81 29.55 -12.01
CA GLY A 91 14.71 30.99 -11.79
C GLY A 91 15.89 31.56 -11.02
N LEU A 92 16.38 30.87 -9.99
CA LEU A 92 17.58 31.23 -9.25
C LEU A 92 18.83 31.17 -10.13
N LEU A 93 18.99 30.11 -10.94
CA LEU A 93 20.08 30.01 -11.91
C LEU A 93 20.03 31.16 -12.91
N PHE A 94 18.86 31.43 -13.49
CA PHE A 94 18.68 32.53 -14.43
C PHE A 94 19.00 33.90 -13.79
N GLY A 95 18.49 34.16 -12.59
CA GLY A 95 18.81 35.36 -11.81
C GLY A 95 20.30 35.48 -11.49
N SER A 96 20.96 34.36 -11.16
CA SER A 96 22.40 34.32 -10.90
C SER A 96 23.23 34.66 -12.15
N GLY A 97 22.81 34.17 -13.31
CA GLY A 97 23.40 34.54 -14.60
C GLY A 97 23.25 36.05 -14.88
N ILE A 98 22.10 36.63 -14.59
CA ILE A 98 21.88 38.09 -14.75
C ILE A 98 22.77 38.89 -13.79
N LEU A 99 22.85 38.50 -12.52
CA LEU A 99 23.75 39.14 -11.54
C LEU A 99 25.20 39.04 -11.99
N MET A 100 25.60 37.88 -12.52
CA MET A 100 26.94 37.66 -13.03
C MET A 100 27.25 38.55 -14.24
N TRP A 101 26.30 38.69 -15.16
CA TRP A 101 26.40 39.66 -16.25
C TRP A 101 26.59 41.08 -15.72
N LEU A 102 25.79 41.52 -14.74
CA LEU A 102 25.92 42.88 -14.16
C LEU A 102 27.31 43.12 -13.54
N LEU A 103 27.90 42.12 -12.89
CA LEU A 103 29.21 42.21 -12.25
C LEU A 103 30.38 42.18 -13.25
N GLU A 104 30.29 41.39 -14.31
CA GLU A 104 31.41 41.13 -15.23
C GLU A 104 31.26 41.77 -16.63
N ARG A 105 30.15 42.46 -16.93
CA ARG A 105 29.87 43.07 -18.25
C ARG A 105 31.00 43.97 -18.79
N ARG A 106 31.83 44.54 -17.92
CA ARG A 106 32.96 45.41 -18.30
C ARG A 106 34.34 44.80 -18.04
N ALA A 107 34.39 43.61 -17.43
CA ALA A 107 35.62 42.98 -16.99
C ALA A 107 36.00 41.77 -17.87
N GLN A 108 35.03 41.13 -18.52
CA GLN A 108 35.31 39.95 -19.34
C GLN A 108 34.56 39.98 -20.69
N ALA A 109 35.28 39.71 -21.78
CA ALA A 109 34.76 39.77 -23.15
C ALA A 109 33.58 38.82 -23.42
N TYR A 110 33.42 37.75 -22.65
CA TYR A 110 32.29 36.83 -22.78
C TYR A 110 30.96 37.45 -22.30
N PHE A 111 31.02 38.29 -21.25
CA PHE A 111 29.84 38.97 -20.69
C PHE A 111 29.58 40.35 -21.33
N ASP A 112 30.51 40.86 -22.16
CA ASP A 112 30.35 42.12 -22.89
C ASP A 112 29.45 41.95 -24.13
N ARG A 113 28.21 41.54 -23.90
CA ARG A 113 27.16 41.42 -24.92
C ARG A 113 25.96 42.30 -24.54
N LYS A 114 25.23 42.77 -25.55
CA LYS A 114 24.07 43.66 -25.36
C LYS A 114 22.77 42.85 -25.32
N GLY A 115 21.88 43.25 -24.41
CA GLY A 115 20.47 42.85 -24.42
C GLY A 115 20.21 41.36 -24.13
N SER A 116 19.24 40.79 -24.86
CA SER A 116 18.74 39.41 -24.71
C SER A 116 19.82 38.35 -24.93
N ASP A 117 20.80 38.64 -25.79
CA ASP A 117 21.88 37.70 -26.11
C ASP A 117 22.78 37.46 -24.88
N ALA A 118 22.95 38.47 -24.03
CA ALA A 118 23.72 38.33 -22.80
C ALA A 118 22.99 37.49 -21.74
N LEU A 119 21.66 37.57 -21.69
CA LEU A 119 20.85 36.86 -20.69
C LEU A 119 20.97 35.34 -20.84
N PHE A 120 20.75 34.82 -22.06
CA PHE A 120 20.85 33.38 -22.32
C PHE A 120 22.28 32.87 -22.13
N HIS A 121 23.29 33.62 -22.56
CA HIS A 121 24.70 33.23 -22.38
C HIS A 121 25.11 33.22 -20.90
N SER A 122 24.60 34.16 -20.11
CA SER A 122 24.92 34.23 -18.68
C SER A 122 24.18 33.16 -17.88
N PHE A 123 22.94 32.83 -18.27
CA PHE A 123 22.25 31.64 -17.79
C PHE A 123 23.03 30.36 -18.13
N TRP A 124 23.46 30.21 -19.39
CA TRP A 124 24.26 29.06 -19.82
C TRP A 124 25.55 28.91 -19.03
N TRP A 125 26.22 30.03 -18.72
CA TRP A 125 27.39 30.03 -17.83
C TRP A 125 27.05 29.54 -16.43
N SER A 126 25.98 30.04 -15.81
CA SER A 126 25.56 29.60 -14.46
C SER A 126 25.18 28.12 -14.43
N LEU A 127 24.52 27.62 -15.47
CA LEU A 127 24.15 26.21 -15.61
C LEU A 127 25.40 25.33 -15.73
N ASN A 128 26.35 25.69 -16.59
CA ASN A 128 27.59 24.95 -16.78
C ASN A 128 28.43 24.92 -15.49
N LEU A 129 28.53 26.05 -14.79
CA LEU A 129 29.25 26.14 -13.52
C LEU A 129 28.68 25.22 -12.45
N VAL A 130 27.35 25.13 -12.35
CA VAL A 130 26.65 24.30 -11.37
C VAL A 130 26.74 22.80 -11.71
N VAL A 131 26.57 22.44 -12.98
CA VAL A 131 26.58 21.04 -13.42
C VAL A 131 27.99 20.45 -13.41
N ASN A 132 28.98 21.19 -13.89
CA ASN A 132 30.36 20.71 -13.99
C ASN A 132 31.19 20.99 -12.72
N GLY A 133 30.70 21.84 -11.81
CA GLY A 133 31.33 22.11 -10.52
C GLY A 133 32.64 22.92 -10.60
N GLY A 134 32.91 23.60 -11.72
CA GLY A 134 34.18 24.30 -11.90
C GLY A 134 34.19 25.33 -13.03
N PHE A 135 35.27 26.13 -13.08
CA PHE A 135 35.52 27.09 -14.14
C PHE A 135 36.46 26.46 -15.18
N GLU A 136 35.93 25.77 -16.19
CA GLU A 136 36.79 25.10 -17.18
C GLU A 136 37.52 26.09 -18.10
N GLU A 137 36.88 27.19 -18.54
CA GLU A 137 37.52 28.20 -19.41
C GLU A 137 37.24 29.66 -19.04
N ARG A 138 36.21 29.94 -18.22
CA ARG A 138 35.64 31.30 -18.07
C ARG A 138 35.50 31.70 -16.60
N VAL A 139 36.60 32.18 -16.05
CA VAL A 139 36.71 32.58 -14.64
C VAL A 139 36.30 34.04 -14.46
N PRO A 140 35.50 34.38 -13.41
CA PRO A 140 35.23 35.76 -13.01
C PRO A 140 36.53 36.55 -12.77
N GLN A 141 36.64 37.76 -13.33
CA GLN A 141 37.82 38.60 -13.13
C GLN A 141 37.67 39.56 -11.95
N THR A 142 36.45 39.99 -11.63
CA THR A 142 36.19 40.91 -10.52
C THR A 142 36.24 40.20 -9.16
N ARG A 143 36.65 40.91 -8.11
CA ARG A 143 36.66 40.38 -6.73
C ARG A 143 35.26 39.97 -6.26
N LEU A 144 34.24 40.76 -6.61
CA LEU A 144 32.85 40.47 -6.27
C LEU A 144 32.29 39.30 -7.06
N GLY A 145 32.60 39.19 -8.37
CA GLY A 145 32.18 38.06 -9.20
C GLY A 145 32.75 36.73 -8.73
N ARG A 146 34.00 36.71 -8.24
CA ARG A 146 34.61 35.49 -7.65
C ARG A 146 33.90 35.05 -6.36
N VAL A 147 33.65 35.97 -5.45
CA VAL A 147 32.92 35.66 -4.19
C VAL A 147 31.52 35.18 -4.51
N PHE A 148 30.82 35.84 -5.44
CA PHE A 148 29.50 35.42 -5.89
C PHE A 148 29.51 34.01 -6.51
N ALA A 149 30.47 33.71 -7.38
CA ALA A 149 30.56 32.41 -8.02
C ALA A 149 30.84 31.28 -7.01
N ILE A 150 31.65 31.53 -5.97
CA ILE A 150 31.86 30.56 -4.87
C ILE A 150 30.55 30.32 -4.13
N ILE A 151 29.81 31.37 -3.77
CA ILE A 151 28.50 31.26 -3.10
C ILE A 151 27.52 30.49 -3.99
N LEU A 152 27.52 30.75 -5.30
CA LEU A 152 26.66 30.08 -6.27
C LEU A 152 26.93 28.57 -6.33
N VAL A 153 28.20 28.15 -6.42
CA VAL A 153 28.58 26.73 -6.43
C VAL A 153 28.23 26.05 -5.11
N VAL A 154 28.50 26.69 -3.96
CA VAL A 154 28.14 26.12 -2.66
C VAL A 154 26.62 25.98 -2.54
N SER A 155 25.86 27.01 -2.93
CA SER A 155 24.40 27.00 -2.87
C SER A 155 23.80 25.94 -3.78
N SER A 156 24.38 25.69 -4.96
CA SER A 156 23.87 24.68 -5.88
C SER A 156 24.03 23.26 -5.37
N LEU A 157 25.10 22.97 -4.60
CA LEU A 157 25.27 21.66 -3.96
C LEU A 157 24.13 21.37 -2.96
N PHE A 158 23.74 22.37 -2.17
CA PHE A 158 22.59 22.24 -1.27
C PHE A 158 21.28 22.06 -2.04
N LEU A 159 21.09 22.78 -3.15
CA LEU A 159 19.88 22.67 -3.97
C LEU A 159 19.70 21.27 -4.56
N VAL A 160 20.77 20.70 -5.14
CA VAL A 160 20.74 19.32 -5.67
C VAL A 160 20.47 18.32 -4.55
N SER A 161 21.10 18.50 -3.38
CA SER A 161 20.89 17.61 -2.23
C SER A 161 19.45 17.65 -1.71
N ILE A 162 18.84 18.83 -1.60
CA ILE A 162 17.43 18.98 -1.21
C ILE A 162 16.51 18.36 -2.26
N PHE A 163 16.79 18.57 -3.55
CA PHE A 163 16.00 17.98 -4.62
C PHE A 163 15.97 16.45 -4.54
N VAL A 164 17.14 15.81 -4.42
CA VAL A 164 17.23 14.35 -4.26
C VAL A 164 16.53 13.91 -2.97
N ALA A 165 16.76 14.60 -1.85
CA ALA A 165 16.14 14.27 -0.57
C ALA A 165 14.61 14.34 -0.62
N THR A 166 14.03 15.35 -1.28
CA THR A 166 12.59 15.49 -1.45
C THR A 166 12.02 14.34 -2.29
N ILE A 167 12.67 13.97 -3.40
CA ILE A 167 12.23 12.81 -4.20
C ILE A 167 12.24 11.54 -3.35
N THR A 168 13.35 11.28 -2.66
CA THR A 168 13.47 10.09 -1.80
C THR A 168 12.42 10.08 -0.70
N LEU A 169 12.17 11.22 -0.05
CA LEU A 169 11.15 11.35 0.99
C LEU A 169 9.75 11.10 0.43
N THR A 170 9.37 11.73 -0.68
CA THR A 170 8.04 11.54 -1.28
C THR A 170 7.82 10.09 -1.70
N MET A 171 8.80 9.46 -2.36
CA MET A 171 8.70 8.04 -2.73
C MET A 171 8.61 7.13 -1.49
N THR A 172 9.34 7.46 -0.43
CA THR A 172 9.26 6.70 0.82
C THR A 172 7.89 6.88 1.48
N VAL A 173 7.33 8.09 1.46
CA VAL A 173 6.00 8.38 2.01
C VAL A 173 4.90 7.70 1.19
N GLU A 174 4.96 7.71 -0.14
CA GLU A 174 4.00 6.98 -1.00
C GLU A 174 4.06 5.47 -0.73
N ALA A 175 5.26 4.89 -0.67
CA ALA A 175 5.44 3.48 -0.32
C ALA A 175 4.94 3.14 1.11
N LEU A 176 4.91 4.12 2.02
CA LEU A 176 4.31 3.97 3.34
C LEU A 176 2.79 4.15 3.32
N GLN A 177 2.25 5.13 2.58
CA GLN A 177 0.83 5.47 2.52
C GLN A 177 -0.01 4.53 1.64
N GLU A 178 0.60 3.78 0.72
CA GLU A 178 -0.08 2.66 0.05
C GLU A 178 -0.50 1.56 1.06
N ASN A 179 0.03 1.57 2.28
CA ASN A 179 -0.55 0.84 3.40
C ASN A 179 -1.75 1.63 3.92
N VAL A 180 -2.96 1.16 3.59
CA VAL A 180 -4.19 1.56 4.27
C VAL A 180 -3.99 1.23 5.76
N ASP A 181 -3.66 2.25 6.56
CA ASP A 181 -3.12 2.09 7.91
C ASP A 181 -4.22 1.85 8.95
N SER A 182 -5.48 2.14 8.60
CA SER A 182 -6.60 1.97 9.52
C SER A 182 -7.76 1.28 8.86
N ILE A 183 -8.37 0.35 9.60
CA ILE A 183 -9.67 -0.20 9.22
C ILE A 183 -10.76 0.87 9.09
N ASN A 184 -10.57 2.03 9.72
CA ASN A 184 -11.49 3.16 9.62
C ASN A 184 -11.45 3.80 8.22
N ASP A 185 -10.41 3.56 7.42
CA ASP A 185 -10.36 4.04 6.03
C ASP A 185 -11.37 3.32 5.13
N LEU A 186 -11.96 2.22 5.63
CA LEU A 186 -13.09 1.53 5.00
C LEU A 186 -14.43 2.21 5.28
N GLU A 187 -14.48 3.24 6.14
CA GLU A 187 -15.71 3.97 6.42
C GLU A 187 -16.24 4.66 5.14
N GLY A 188 -17.47 4.33 4.75
CA GLY A 188 -18.09 4.83 3.53
C GLY A 188 -17.74 4.05 2.25
N GLN A 189 -16.90 3.02 2.34
CA GLN A 189 -16.62 2.09 1.24
C GLN A 189 -17.68 0.99 1.15
N ARG A 190 -17.85 0.39 -0.03
CA ARG A 190 -18.69 -0.80 -0.23
C ARG A 190 -17.93 -2.04 0.23
N ILE A 191 -18.02 -2.34 1.51
CA ILE A 191 -17.39 -3.49 2.15
C ILE A 191 -18.28 -4.72 1.98
N ALA A 192 -17.70 -5.89 1.72
CA ALA A 192 -18.39 -7.17 1.82
C ALA A 192 -17.69 -8.15 2.78
N THR A 193 -18.49 -9.06 3.32
CA THR A 193 -18.03 -10.23 4.07
C THR A 193 -19.06 -11.35 4.00
N ILE A 194 -18.75 -12.52 4.55
CA ILE A 194 -19.73 -13.61 4.73
C ILE A 194 -20.64 -13.30 5.92
N ALA A 195 -21.95 -13.38 5.72
CA ALA A 195 -22.95 -13.19 6.77
C ALA A 195 -22.75 -14.23 7.89
N GLU A 196 -23.08 -13.84 9.14
CA GLU A 196 -22.97 -14.72 10.31
C GLU A 196 -21.56 -15.31 10.54
N SER A 197 -20.53 -14.65 10.00
CA SER A 197 -19.14 -15.02 10.18
C SER A 197 -18.50 -14.23 11.32
N THR A 198 -17.31 -14.67 11.73
CA THR A 198 -16.46 -13.89 12.63
C THR A 198 -16.15 -12.52 12.02
N SER A 199 -15.95 -12.44 10.70
CA SER A 199 -15.70 -11.19 9.99
C SER A 199 -16.91 -10.23 10.00
N ALA A 200 -18.13 -10.74 9.91
CA ALA A 200 -19.34 -9.94 10.11
C ALA A 200 -19.38 -9.33 11.53
N THR A 201 -19.20 -10.16 12.56
CA THR A 201 -19.17 -9.71 13.97
C THR A 201 -18.08 -8.65 14.21
N PHE A 202 -16.95 -8.79 13.54
CA PHE A 202 -15.83 -7.87 13.62
C PHE A 202 -16.14 -6.48 13.03
N LEU A 203 -16.89 -6.45 11.92
CA LEU A 203 -17.36 -5.22 11.28
C LEU A 203 -18.48 -4.56 12.11
N ASP A 204 -19.42 -5.36 12.63
CA ASP A 204 -20.49 -4.89 13.52
C ASP A 204 -19.93 -4.20 14.77
N THR A 205 -18.91 -4.80 15.40
CA THR A 205 -18.25 -4.24 16.61
C THR A 205 -17.57 -2.89 16.34
N ARG A 206 -17.33 -2.56 15.06
CA ARG A 206 -16.69 -1.31 14.61
C ARG A 206 -17.67 -0.33 13.96
N ASP A 207 -18.97 -0.63 13.99
CA ASP A 207 -20.01 0.16 13.36
C ASP A 207 -19.77 0.41 11.85
N LEU A 208 -19.11 -0.53 11.16
CA LEU A 208 -18.86 -0.44 9.73
C LEU A 208 -20.01 -1.05 8.94
N SER A 209 -20.52 -0.32 7.94
CA SER A 209 -21.55 -0.83 7.03
C SER A 209 -20.94 -1.83 6.04
N TYR A 210 -21.58 -2.98 5.86
CA TYR A 210 -21.14 -4.01 4.93
C TYR A 210 -22.30 -4.76 4.28
N VAL A 211 -22.01 -5.43 3.16
CA VAL A 211 -22.91 -6.38 2.50
C VAL A 211 -22.54 -7.78 2.92
N GLY A 212 -23.49 -8.49 3.55
CA GLY A 212 -23.32 -9.88 3.96
C GLY A 212 -23.70 -10.86 2.85
N TYR A 213 -22.79 -11.74 2.48
CA TYR A 213 -22.99 -12.80 1.47
C TYR A 213 -23.15 -14.17 2.13
N GLY A 214 -23.95 -15.05 1.52
CA GLY A 214 -24.05 -16.45 1.96
C GLY A 214 -22.95 -17.36 1.40
N SER A 215 -22.30 -16.95 0.30
CA SER A 215 -21.29 -17.71 -0.43
C SER A 215 -20.09 -16.84 -0.79
N SER A 216 -18.88 -17.35 -0.58
CA SER A 216 -17.65 -16.67 -0.97
C SER A 216 -17.54 -16.45 -2.47
N ASN A 217 -18.11 -17.35 -3.28
CA ASN A 217 -18.04 -17.23 -4.74
C ASN A 217 -18.79 -16.00 -5.23
N ASP A 218 -20.00 -15.74 -4.69
CA ASP A 218 -20.81 -14.59 -5.06
C ASP A 218 -20.14 -13.28 -4.61
N MET A 219 -19.54 -13.30 -3.41
CA MET A 219 -18.80 -12.17 -2.85
C MET A 219 -17.59 -11.79 -3.72
N PHE A 220 -16.79 -12.78 -4.16
CA PHE A 220 -15.66 -12.53 -5.04
C PHE A 220 -16.10 -12.09 -6.43
N ALA A 221 -17.18 -12.65 -6.98
CA ALA A 221 -17.72 -12.23 -8.28
C ALA A 221 -18.15 -10.75 -8.29
N ASP A 222 -18.78 -10.26 -7.22
CA ASP A 222 -19.17 -8.85 -7.10
C ASP A 222 -17.96 -7.92 -6.91
N LEU A 223 -16.88 -8.40 -6.28
CA LEU A 223 -15.60 -7.68 -6.25
C LEU A 223 -15.02 -7.55 -7.65
N GLU A 224 -14.97 -8.64 -8.42
CA GLU A 224 -14.46 -8.62 -9.80
C GLU A 224 -15.27 -7.70 -10.71
N ALA A 225 -16.59 -7.62 -10.48
CA ALA A 225 -17.50 -6.74 -11.20
C ALA A 225 -17.36 -5.25 -10.81
N GLY A 226 -16.50 -4.90 -9.85
CA GLY A 226 -16.35 -3.53 -9.34
C GLY A 226 -17.56 -3.05 -8.52
N GLN A 227 -18.40 -3.97 -8.04
CA GLN A 227 -19.55 -3.65 -7.19
C GLN A 227 -19.15 -3.46 -5.72
N LEU A 228 -17.97 -3.94 -5.35
CA LEU A 228 -17.39 -3.83 -4.02
C LEU A 228 -16.05 -3.10 -4.09
N ASP A 229 -15.74 -2.35 -3.05
CA ASP A 229 -14.47 -1.63 -2.92
C ASP A 229 -13.48 -2.45 -2.07
N ALA A 230 -13.99 -3.24 -1.12
CA ALA A 230 -13.20 -4.06 -0.22
C ALA A 230 -13.93 -5.33 0.22
N ILE A 231 -13.17 -6.42 0.41
CA ILE A 231 -13.62 -7.62 1.12
C ILE A 231 -12.88 -7.71 2.46
N VAL A 232 -13.63 -7.88 3.55
CA VAL A 232 -13.07 -8.14 4.89
C VAL A 232 -13.39 -9.58 5.26
N PHE A 233 -12.37 -10.44 5.25
CA PHE A 233 -12.57 -11.87 5.48
C PHE A 233 -11.29 -12.57 5.95
N ASP A 234 -11.34 -13.90 6.08
CA ASP A 234 -10.23 -14.73 6.53
C ASP A 234 -9.00 -14.59 5.62
N VAL A 235 -7.87 -14.19 6.21
CA VAL A 235 -6.59 -13.97 5.51
C VAL A 235 -6.17 -15.17 4.66
N PRO A 236 -6.26 -16.44 5.12
CA PRO A 236 -5.89 -17.58 4.29
C PRO A 236 -6.75 -17.72 3.03
N ILE A 237 -8.05 -17.41 3.12
CA ILE A 237 -8.96 -17.46 1.98
C ILE A 237 -8.66 -16.31 1.02
N LEU A 238 -8.48 -15.10 1.55
CA LEU A 238 -8.13 -13.93 0.74
C LEU A 238 -6.77 -14.10 0.05
N SER A 239 -5.78 -14.66 0.76
CA SER A 239 -4.45 -14.95 0.23
C SER A 239 -4.50 -16.03 -0.85
N TYR A 240 -5.27 -17.10 -0.65
CA TYR A 240 -5.48 -18.10 -1.69
C TYR A 240 -6.11 -17.49 -2.93
N TYR A 241 -7.18 -16.71 -2.76
CA TYR A 241 -7.90 -16.07 -3.87
C TYR A 241 -7.00 -15.12 -4.66
N SER A 242 -6.28 -14.22 -3.97
CA SER A 242 -5.36 -13.24 -4.59
C SER A 242 -4.18 -13.91 -5.32
N ASN A 243 -3.68 -15.04 -4.82
CA ASN A 243 -2.62 -15.79 -5.50
C ASN A 243 -3.14 -16.66 -6.67
N ALA A 244 -4.39 -17.12 -6.59
CA ALA A 244 -4.99 -17.97 -7.62
C ALA A 244 -5.55 -17.18 -8.81
N HIS A 245 -5.95 -15.92 -8.61
CA HIS A 245 -6.56 -15.07 -9.62
C HIS A 245 -5.63 -13.90 -9.94
N ALA A 246 -5.16 -13.87 -11.18
CA ALA A 246 -4.28 -12.79 -11.66
C ALA A 246 -5.07 -11.55 -12.13
N GLU A 247 -6.33 -11.72 -12.53
CA GLU A 247 -7.17 -10.67 -13.09
C GLU A 247 -8.61 -10.77 -12.55
N PRO A 248 -9.23 -9.67 -12.09
CA PRO A 248 -8.59 -8.37 -11.86
C PRO A 248 -7.51 -8.46 -10.78
N ALA A 249 -6.45 -7.66 -10.91
CA ALA A 249 -5.41 -7.59 -9.90
C ALA A 249 -6.04 -7.23 -8.55
N THR A 250 -5.68 -7.97 -7.51
CA THR A 250 -6.15 -7.73 -6.14
C THR A 250 -4.98 -7.54 -5.21
N ARG A 251 -5.18 -6.72 -4.17
CA ARG A 251 -4.17 -6.40 -3.18
C ARG A 251 -4.67 -6.78 -1.79
N LEU A 252 -4.03 -7.79 -1.21
CA LEU A 252 -4.24 -8.17 0.19
C LEU A 252 -3.42 -7.23 1.09
N LEU A 253 -4.07 -6.54 2.03
CA LEU A 253 -3.34 -5.71 2.99
C LEU A 253 -2.48 -6.60 3.90
N PRO A 254 -1.23 -6.18 4.22
CA PRO A 254 -0.30 -6.99 5.01
C PRO A 254 -0.70 -7.13 6.49
N ARG A 255 -1.65 -6.31 6.96
CA ARG A 255 -2.07 -6.25 8.35
C ARG A 255 -3.19 -7.24 8.64
N ILE A 256 -3.00 -8.04 9.70
CA ILE A 256 -4.05 -8.85 10.30
C ILE A 256 -4.74 -8.02 11.38
N TYR A 257 -6.03 -7.78 11.25
CA TYR A 257 -6.77 -6.87 12.14
C TYR A 257 -7.34 -7.55 13.38
N ARG A 258 -7.65 -8.83 13.28
CA ARG A 258 -7.97 -9.70 14.41
C ARG A 258 -7.33 -11.05 14.19
N ARG A 259 -6.58 -11.54 15.16
CA ARG A 259 -6.04 -12.90 15.15
C ARG A 259 -7.14 -13.88 15.51
N GLU A 260 -7.17 -14.99 14.79
CA GLU A 260 -8.11 -16.08 15.03
C GLU A 260 -7.35 -17.40 14.98
N SER A 261 -7.71 -18.32 15.85
CA SER A 261 -7.20 -19.68 15.81
C SER A 261 -8.31 -20.58 15.25
N TYR A 262 -7.97 -21.42 14.29
CA TYR A 262 -8.90 -22.36 13.68
C TYR A 262 -8.76 -23.73 14.32
N GLY A 263 -9.90 -24.39 14.50
CA GLY A 263 -10.00 -25.73 15.08
C GLY A 263 -10.98 -26.59 14.29
N ILE A 264 -11.02 -27.87 14.66
CA ILE A 264 -12.10 -28.78 14.25
C ILE A 264 -13.28 -28.50 15.18
N ALA A 265 -14.43 -28.16 14.62
CA ALA A 265 -15.66 -28.00 15.40
C ALA A 265 -16.30 -29.36 15.64
N LEU A 266 -16.85 -29.55 16.84
CA LEU A 266 -17.42 -30.79 17.32
C LEU A 266 -18.80 -30.50 17.93
N PRO A 267 -19.70 -31.50 17.96
CA PRO A 267 -20.96 -31.40 18.71
C PRO A 267 -20.70 -31.07 20.19
N PRO A 268 -21.66 -30.47 20.90
CA PRO A 268 -21.51 -30.14 22.31
C PRO A 268 -21.36 -31.39 23.19
N ASN A 269 -20.46 -31.33 24.18
CA ASN A 269 -20.07 -32.45 25.06
C ASN A 269 -19.42 -33.62 24.30
N SER A 270 -18.61 -33.32 23.29
CA SER A 270 -17.92 -34.33 22.49
C SER A 270 -16.73 -34.92 23.25
N ASP A 271 -16.66 -36.25 23.33
CA ASP A 271 -15.50 -36.98 23.85
C ASP A 271 -14.22 -36.81 22.99
N LEU A 272 -14.30 -36.06 21.88
CA LEU A 272 -13.21 -35.81 20.93
C LEU A 272 -12.56 -34.43 21.08
N ALA A 273 -13.04 -33.59 22.02
CA ALA A 273 -12.56 -32.23 22.21
C ALA A 273 -11.19 -32.14 22.90
N GLU A 274 -10.75 -33.20 23.59
CA GLU A 274 -9.47 -33.31 24.31
C GLU A 274 -8.55 -34.41 23.76
#